data_AF-A0A9D1A0D8-F1
#
_entry.id   AF-A0A9D1A0D8-F1
#
_cell.length_a   1.000
_cell.length_b   1.000
_cell.length_c   1.000
_cell.angle_alpha   90.00
_cell.angle_beta   90.00
_cell.angle_gamma   90.00
#
_symmetry.space_group_name_H-M   'P 1'
#
loop_
_entity.id
_entity.type
_entity.pdbx_description
1 polymer ?
#
loop_
_entity_poly.entity_id
_entity_poly.type
_entity_poly.pdbx_seq_one_letter_code
_entity_poly.pdbx_strand_id
1 'polypeptide(L)'
;MIVSKGRFGILCAALLALSALLVGCAAGPHQVIDATEECSSCHSDDKPTYEEVVPEGAEQVAPTVAVGTSADTVSVCEPIFTEEDGSYFVPRVVRTVPVSDGSATVELEAGTWVLSLDQGDTATSKLVTVAEGGAEHIDL
;
A
#
# COMPACT_ATOMS: atom_id res chain seq x y z
N MET A 1 14.41 -32.17 -69.55
CA MET A 1 13.37 -31.32 -68.94
C MET A 1 13.35 -31.63 -67.45
N ILE A 2 14.23 -30.98 -66.68
CA ILE A 2 13.98 -29.78 -65.86
C ILE A 2 13.04 -30.07 -64.68
N VAL A 3 13.68 -30.28 -63.54
CA VAL A 3 13.16 -30.25 -62.16
C VAL A 3 12.58 -28.86 -61.84
N SER A 4 11.40 -28.81 -61.23
CA SER A 4 10.75 -27.61 -60.67
C SER A 4 9.45 -28.09 -59.99
N LYS A 5 9.06 -27.78 -58.76
CA LYS A 5 9.49 -26.86 -57.70
C LYS A 5 8.82 -27.36 -56.42
N GLY A 6 9.58 -27.86 -55.44
CA GLY A 6 9.09 -27.97 -54.06
C GLY A 6 9.38 -26.65 -53.36
N ARG A 7 8.39 -25.76 -53.27
CA ARG A 7 8.54 -24.48 -52.57
C ARG A 7 8.61 -24.75 -51.06
N PHE A 8 9.77 -24.46 -50.49
CA PHE A 8 9.99 -24.26 -49.06
C PHE A 8 8.92 -23.31 -48.51
N GLY A 9 8.00 -23.86 -47.71
CA GLY A 9 7.04 -23.09 -46.92
C GLY A 9 7.39 -23.23 -45.45
N ILE A 10 8.47 -22.60 -45.01
CA ILE A 10 8.70 -22.34 -43.58
C ILE A 10 8.02 -20.99 -43.33
N LEU A 11 6.80 -21.01 -42.80
CA LEU A 11 6.13 -19.83 -42.29
C LEU A 11 5.92 -20.03 -40.79
N CYS A 12 6.77 -19.30 -40.07
CA CYS A 12 6.90 -19.11 -38.63
C CYS A 12 5.60 -19.29 -37.84
N ALA A 13 5.52 -20.38 -37.09
CA ALA A 13 4.65 -20.46 -35.92
C ALA A 13 5.34 -19.70 -34.77
N ALA A 14 5.05 -18.41 -34.64
CA ALA A 14 5.45 -17.60 -33.50
C ALA A 14 4.40 -16.52 -33.24
N LEU A 15 3.19 -16.94 -32.87
CA LEU A 15 2.31 -16.08 -32.09
C LEU A 15 2.76 -16.19 -30.64
N LEU A 16 3.82 -15.45 -30.32
CA LEU A 16 4.21 -15.14 -28.96
C LEU A 16 3.01 -14.51 -28.26
N ALA A 17 2.65 -15.11 -27.12
CA ALA A 17 1.62 -14.63 -26.21
C ALA A 17 1.81 -13.14 -25.93
N LEU A 18 0.96 -12.31 -26.55
CA LEU A 18 0.87 -10.89 -26.25
C LEU A 18 -0.03 -10.73 -25.02
N SER A 19 0.43 -11.21 -23.88
CA SER A 19 -0.21 -11.04 -22.57
C SER A 19 0.79 -10.53 -21.54
N ALA A 20 1.64 -9.59 -21.95
CA ALA A 20 2.65 -8.99 -21.10
C ALA A 20 2.68 -7.46 -21.27
N LEU A 21 1.52 -6.80 -21.16
CA LEU A 21 1.42 -5.34 -20.97
C LEU A 21 0.25 -4.95 -20.04
N LEU A 22 -0.12 -5.81 -19.09
CA LEU A 22 -0.59 -5.34 -17.78
C LEU A 22 0.53 -5.62 -16.78
N VAL A 23 1.71 -5.05 -17.05
CA VAL A 23 2.62 -4.70 -15.94
C VAL A 23 1.80 -3.72 -15.12
N GLY A 24 1.33 -4.21 -13.97
CA GLY A 24 0.29 -3.59 -13.20
C GLY A 24 0.55 -2.10 -12.99
N CYS A 25 -0.53 -1.33 -13.03
CA CYS A 25 -0.75 -0.33 -12.01
C CYS A 25 -0.81 -1.08 -10.67
N ALA A 26 0.33 -1.61 -10.21
CA ALA A 26 0.47 -2.09 -8.87
C ALA A 26 0.26 -0.84 -8.02
N ALA A 27 -0.89 -0.79 -7.34
CA ALA A 27 -1.02 -0.41 -5.96
C ALA A 27 0.34 -0.15 -5.27
N GLY A 28 0.99 0.96 -5.61
CA GLY A 28 2.16 1.45 -4.91
C GLY A 28 1.70 2.14 -3.63
N PRO A 29 2.53 2.21 -2.59
CA PRO A 29 2.16 2.96 -1.40
C PRO A 29 1.82 4.41 -1.80
N HIS A 30 0.65 4.86 -1.37
CA HIS A 30 0.19 6.21 -1.60
C HIS A 30 0.92 7.20 -0.68
N GLN A 31 0.99 8.47 -1.05
CA GLN A 31 1.40 9.54 -0.13
C GLN A 31 0.47 9.60 1.08
N VAL A 32 0.97 10.12 2.21
CA VAL A 32 0.11 10.49 3.35
C VAL A 32 -0.66 11.75 2.96
N ILE A 33 -1.98 11.73 3.11
CA ILE A 33 -2.83 12.89 2.81
C ILE A 33 -3.36 13.54 4.08
N ASP A 34 -3.60 14.85 4.02
CA ASP A 34 -4.18 15.61 5.13
C ASP A 34 -5.66 15.25 5.36
N ALA A 35 -6.16 15.47 6.57
CA ALA A 35 -7.55 15.19 6.93
C ALA A 35 -8.59 15.96 6.07
N THR A 36 -8.19 17.08 5.48
CA THR A 36 -9.04 17.91 4.61
C THR A 36 -8.90 17.57 3.12
N GLU A 37 -7.99 16.68 2.75
CA GLU A 37 -7.79 16.27 1.37
C GLU A 37 -8.69 15.09 1.02
N GLU A 38 -9.35 15.21 -0.13
CA GLU A 38 -10.13 14.13 -0.72
C GLU A 38 -9.32 13.48 -1.85
N CYS A 39 -9.60 12.21 -2.18
CA CYS A 39 -8.94 11.52 -3.31
C CYS A 39 -9.03 12.33 -4.61
N SER A 40 -10.13 13.08 -4.80
CA SER A 40 -10.37 13.99 -5.92
C SER A 40 -9.39 15.18 -6.00
N SER A 41 -8.69 15.47 -4.91
CA SER A 41 -7.67 16.52 -4.85
C SER A 41 -6.39 16.09 -5.57
N CYS A 42 -6.11 14.78 -5.64
CA CYS A 42 -4.95 14.21 -6.32
C CYS A 42 -5.30 13.58 -7.68
N HIS A 43 -6.56 13.19 -7.89
CA HIS A 43 -7.03 12.54 -9.12
C HIS A 43 -8.36 13.13 -9.59
N SER A 44 -8.60 13.17 -10.91
CA SER A 44 -9.86 13.72 -11.45
C SER A 44 -11.09 12.84 -11.24
N ASP A 45 -10.89 11.57 -10.90
CA ASP A 45 -11.94 10.58 -10.73
C ASP A 45 -12.01 10.13 -9.27
N ASP A 46 -13.21 10.08 -8.72
CA ASP A 46 -13.45 9.49 -7.40
C ASP A 46 -13.26 7.97 -7.47
N LYS A 47 -12.40 7.45 -6.60
CA LYS A 47 -12.33 6.01 -6.36
C LYS A 47 -13.42 5.58 -5.39
N PRO A 48 -14.03 4.39 -5.56
CA PRO A 48 -14.89 3.83 -4.53
C PRO A 48 -14.09 3.67 -3.23
N THR A 49 -14.76 3.92 -2.12
CA THR A 49 -14.23 3.69 -0.77
C THR A 49 -15.05 2.63 -0.07
N TYR A 50 -14.40 1.83 0.76
CA TYR A 50 -15.02 0.70 1.45
C TYR A 50 -14.91 0.89 2.96
N GLU A 51 -15.93 0.44 3.69
CA GLU A 51 -15.96 0.47 5.15
C GLU A 51 -14.91 -0.46 5.76
N GLU A 52 -14.63 -0.29 7.05
CA GLU A 52 -13.57 -0.98 7.78
C GLU A 52 -13.70 -2.52 7.68
N VAL A 53 -12.88 -3.10 6.80
CA VAL A 53 -12.56 -4.52 6.77
C VAL A 53 -11.28 -4.67 7.59
N VAL A 54 -11.18 -5.66 8.48
CA VAL A 54 -9.86 -6.06 9.02
C VAL A 54 -9.17 -6.86 7.92
N PRO A 55 -8.23 -6.30 7.17
CA PRO A 55 -7.76 -6.96 5.96
C PRO A 55 -6.88 -8.15 6.33
N GLU A 56 -6.90 -9.20 5.51
CA GLU A 56 -5.94 -10.28 5.67
C GLU A 56 -4.53 -9.72 5.56
N GLY A 57 -3.75 -9.82 6.64
CA GLY A 57 -2.38 -9.33 6.69
C GLY A 57 -2.14 -8.05 7.50
N ALA A 58 -3.17 -7.45 8.11
CA ALA A 58 -2.96 -6.40 9.11
C ALA A 58 -2.20 -6.96 10.32
N GLU A 59 -1.12 -6.28 10.72
CA GLU A 59 -0.31 -6.69 11.86
C GLU A 59 -1.04 -6.37 13.17
N GLN A 60 -1.14 -7.35 14.06
CA GLN A 60 -1.81 -7.17 15.35
C GLN A 60 -0.82 -6.53 16.34
N VAL A 61 -1.17 -5.35 16.86
CA VAL A 61 -0.30 -4.57 17.77
C VAL A 61 -0.99 -4.32 19.12
N ALA A 62 -0.19 -4.12 20.16
CA ALA A 62 -0.70 -3.67 21.46
C ALA A 62 -1.19 -2.21 21.36
N PRO A 63 -2.06 -1.75 22.28
CA PRO A 63 -2.53 -0.35 22.32
C PRO A 63 -1.41 0.68 22.46
N THR A 64 -0.25 0.28 23.00
CA THR A 64 0.98 1.07 22.98
C THR A 64 2.03 0.27 22.24
N VAL A 65 2.57 0.84 21.16
CA VAL A 65 3.55 0.16 20.29
C VAL A 65 4.75 1.07 20.06
N ALA A 66 5.95 0.51 20.20
CA ALA A 66 7.19 1.14 19.78
C ALA A 66 7.36 0.95 18.27
N VAL A 67 7.59 2.04 17.54
CA VAL A 67 7.84 2.03 16.10
C VAL A 67 9.30 2.37 15.87
N GLY A 68 10.10 1.38 15.46
CA GLY A 68 11.50 1.59 15.09
C GLY A 68 11.60 2.19 13.69
N THR A 69 12.36 3.28 13.54
CA THR A 69 12.60 3.92 12.24
C THR A 69 13.79 4.90 12.28
N SER A 70 14.30 5.28 11.12
CA SER A 70 15.30 6.35 10.96
C SER A 70 14.69 7.71 10.57
N ALA A 71 13.37 7.78 10.33
CA ALA A 71 12.68 9.03 10.07
C ALA A 71 12.55 9.90 11.33
N ASP A 72 12.32 11.20 11.14
CA ASP A 72 12.15 12.15 12.27
C ASP A 72 10.77 12.04 12.94
N THR A 73 9.77 11.52 12.21
CA THR A 73 8.39 11.40 12.67
C THR A 73 7.71 10.15 12.12
N VAL A 74 6.72 9.64 12.85
CA VAL A 74 5.77 8.63 12.38
C VAL A 74 4.39 9.27 12.28
N SER A 75 3.73 9.13 11.13
CA SER A 75 2.34 9.53 10.92
C SER A 75 1.41 8.42 11.40
N VAL A 76 0.42 8.78 12.21
CA VAL A 76 -0.68 7.91 12.64
C VAL A 76 -1.90 8.27 11.79
N CYS A 77 -2.37 7.31 11.01
CA CYS A 77 -3.32 7.56 9.94
C CYS A 77 -4.53 6.62 10.04
N GLU A 78 -5.68 7.10 9.59
CA GLU A 78 -6.84 6.25 9.26
C GLU A 78 -6.66 5.68 7.84
N PRO A 79 -6.97 4.40 7.60
CA PRO A 79 -7.00 3.83 6.25
C PRO A 79 -8.27 4.25 5.51
N ILE A 80 -8.11 4.82 4.31
CA ILE A 80 -9.20 4.89 3.32
C ILE A 80 -9.01 3.72 2.36
N PHE A 81 -9.78 2.64 2.55
CA PHE A 81 -9.71 1.48 1.66
C PHE A 81 -10.29 1.80 0.30
N THR A 82 -9.55 1.50 -0.76
CA THR A 82 -10.04 1.67 -2.15
C THR A 82 -10.20 0.35 -2.89
N GLU A 83 -10.05 -0.77 -2.19
CA GLU A 83 -10.35 -2.12 -2.65
C GLU A 83 -11.16 -2.83 -1.57
N GLU A 84 -12.16 -3.64 -1.98
CA GLU A 84 -13.14 -4.26 -1.07
C GLU A 84 -12.51 -5.27 -0.10
N ASP A 85 -11.40 -5.90 -0.49
CA ASP A 85 -10.65 -6.85 0.35
C ASP A 85 -9.69 -6.14 1.33
N GLY A 86 -9.63 -4.81 1.30
CA GLY A 86 -8.72 -4.00 2.11
C GLY A 86 -7.24 -4.10 1.72
N SER A 87 -6.93 -4.75 0.59
CA SER A 87 -5.54 -4.91 0.10
C SER A 87 -4.89 -3.59 -0.32
N TYR A 88 -5.70 -2.56 -0.58
CA TYR A 88 -5.21 -1.22 -0.90
C TYR A 88 -5.93 -0.15 -0.09
N PHE A 89 -5.13 0.81 0.39
CA PHE A 89 -5.61 1.93 1.17
C PHE A 89 -4.80 3.19 0.89
N VAL A 90 -5.39 4.34 1.22
CA VAL A 90 -4.74 5.64 1.31
C VAL A 90 -4.62 6.05 2.78
N PRO A 91 -3.41 6.36 3.30
CA PRO A 91 -3.24 6.81 4.67
C PRO A 91 -3.65 8.28 4.81
N ARG A 92 -4.69 8.54 5.61
CA ARG A 92 -5.12 9.90 5.99
C ARG A 92 -4.58 10.25 7.37
N VAL A 93 -3.70 11.23 7.48
CA VAL A 93 -3.07 11.57 8.76
C VAL A 93 -4.07 12.13 9.75
N VAL A 94 -4.01 11.61 10.98
CA VAL A 94 -4.74 12.12 12.14
C VAL A 94 -3.80 12.92 13.04
N ARG A 95 -2.58 12.40 13.23
CA ARG A 95 -1.52 13.06 14.00
C ARG A 95 -0.14 12.55 13.59
N THR A 96 0.90 13.30 13.95
CA THR A 96 2.29 12.87 13.85
C THR A 96 2.89 12.69 15.24
N VAL A 97 3.78 11.71 15.37
CA VAL A 97 4.50 11.40 16.60
C VAL A 97 5.99 11.58 16.34
N PRO A 98 6.72 12.38 17.14
CA PRO A 98 8.16 12.56 16.96
C PRO A 98 8.91 11.28 17.31
N VAL A 99 9.96 11.00 16.54
CA VAL A 99 10.91 9.90 16.80
C VAL A 99 12.01 10.42 17.71
N SER A 100 12.38 9.62 18.71
CA SER A 100 13.49 9.91 19.62
C SER A 100 14.33 8.64 19.80
N ASP A 101 15.65 8.76 19.72
CA ASP A 101 16.58 7.63 19.83
C ASP A 101 16.24 6.46 18.87
N GLY A 102 15.73 6.76 17.67
CA GLY A 102 15.40 5.78 16.63
C GLY A 102 14.06 5.07 16.83
N SER A 103 13.21 5.52 17.76
CA SER A 103 11.86 4.99 17.90
C SER A 103 10.82 6.06 18.28
N ALA A 104 9.57 5.86 17.85
CA ALA A 104 8.41 6.58 18.35
C ALA A 104 7.53 5.64 19.19
N THR A 105 7.12 6.07 20.38
CA THR A 105 6.07 5.38 21.14
C THR A 105 4.71 5.89 20.68
N VAL A 106 3.90 5.01 20.10
CA VAL A 106 2.59 5.34 19.54
C VAL A 106 1.50 4.69 20.40
N GLU A 107 0.58 5.50 20.89
CA GLU A 107 -0.65 5.04 21.54
C GLU A 107 -1.78 5.00 20.51
N LEU A 108 -2.52 3.90 20.46
CA LEU A 108 -3.61 3.65 19.52
C LEU A 108 -4.87 3.23 20.28
N GLU A 109 -6.00 3.81 19.89
CA GLU A 109 -7.31 3.33 20.30
C GLU A 109 -7.64 2.01 19.59
N ALA A 110 -8.59 1.25 20.12
CA ALA A 110 -9.08 0.03 19.48
C ALA A 110 -9.56 0.33 18.04
N GLY A 111 -9.16 -0.50 17.08
CA GLY A 111 -9.50 -0.33 15.67
C GLY A 111 -8.33 -0.62 14.72
N THR A 112 -8.53 -0.30 13.45
CA THR A 112 -7.51 -0.43 12.39
C THR A 112 -6.87 0.92 12.10
N TRP A 113 -5.54 0.94 12.03
CA TRP A 113 -4.73 2.13 11.81
C TRP A 113 -3.67 1.87 10.73
N VAL A 114 -3.14 2.94 10.15
CA VAL A 114 -1.93 2.89 9.35
C VAL A 114 -0.85 3.69 10.07
N LEU A 115 0.32 3.07 10.26
CA LEU A 115 1.53 3.77 10.69
C LEU A 115 2.40 4.00 9.46
N SER A 116 2.71 5.27 9.19
CA SER A 116 3.36 5.69 7.94
C SER A 116 4.58 6.55 8.19
N LEU A 117 5.62 6.36 7.38
CA LEU A 117 6.70 7.30 7.17
C LEU A 117 6.36 8.12 5.94
N ASP A 118 6.02 9.40 6.14
CA ASP A 118 5.79 10.32 5.04
C ASP A 118 7.12 10.68 4.35
N GLN A 119 7.18 10.49 3.04
CA GLN A 119 8.35 10.77 2.20
C GLN A 119 7.99 11.76 1.07
N GLY A 120 6.91 12.53 1.23
CA GLY A 120 6.35 13.41 0.21
C GLY A 120 5.41 12.62 -0.70
N ASP A 121 5.80 12.40 -1.95
CA ASP A 121 4.93 11.78 -2.96
C ASP A 121 4.67 10.27 -2.72
N THR A 122 5.35 9.66 -1.74
CA THR A 122 5.20 8.25 -1.35
C THR A 122 5.28 8.10 0.17
N ALA A 123 4.85 6.96 0.70
CA ALA A 123 5.03 6.64 2.12
C ALA A 123 5.41 5.18 2.35
N THR A 124 6.30 4.90 3.31
CA THR A 124 6.40 3.53 3.84
C THR A 124 5.28 3.35 4.85
N SER A 125 4.33 2.45 4.60
CA SER A 125 3.14 2.30 5.44
C SER A 125 2.93 0.86 5.88
N LYS A 126 2.45 0.69 7.11
CA LYS A 126 2.00 -0.59 7.62
C LYS A 126 0.59 -0.46 8.19
N LEU A 127 -0.30 -1.34 7.73
CA LEU A 127 -1.63 -1.48 8.29
C LEU A 127 -1.56 -2.34 9.56
N VAL A 128 -2.14 -1.83 10.65
CA VAL A 128 -2.13 -2.48 11.96
C VAL A 128 -3.53 -2.52 12.56
N THR A 129 -3.82 -3.54 13.36
CA THR A 129 -5.05 -3.63 14.15
C THR A 129 -4.68 -3.77 15.62
N VAL A 130 -5.33 -2.99 16.48
CA VAL A 130 -5.09 -3.06 17.93
C VAL A 130 -5.76 -4.29 18.52
N ALA A 131 -4.98 -5.13 19.20
CA ALA A 131 -5.46 -6.34 19.87
C ALA A 131 -4.72 -6.58 21.20
N GLU A 132 -5.40 -7.20 22.16
CA GLU A 132 -4.76 -7.65 23.40
C GLU A 132 -3.66 -8.68 23.09
N GLY A 133 -2.46 -8.46 23.62
CA GLY A 133 -1.30 -9.33 23.37
C GLY A 133 -0.71 -9.20 21.96
N GLY A 134 -1.08 -8.17 21.19
CA GLY A 134 -0.43 -7.83 19.94
C GLY A 134 1.04 -7.39 20.12
N ALA A 135 1.75 -7.21 19.03
CA ALA A 135 3.14 -6.76 19.04
C ALA A 135 3.30 -5.42 19.75
N GLU A 136 4.24 -5.34 20.68
CA GLU A 136 4.61 -4.11 21.40
C GLU A 136 5.71 -3.32 20.66
N HIS A 137 6.28 -3.90 19.60
CA HIS A 137 7.29 -3.28 18.74
C HIS A 137 7.07 -3.67 17.29
N ILE A 138 7.17 -2.70 16.39
CA ILE A 138 7.24 -2.92 14.94
C ILE A 138 8.30 -2.01 14.32
N ASP A 139 8.82 -2.39 13.16
CA ASP A 139 9.73 -1.54 12.37
C ASP A 139 9.04 -1.03 11.11
N LEU A 140 9.38 0.22 10.74
CA LEU A 140 9.01 0.90 9.49
C LEU A 140 10.24 1.39 8.72
#